data_AF-A0A967UNR5-F1
#
_entry.id   AF-A0A967UNR5-F1
#
_cell.length_a   1.000
_cell.length_b   1.000
_cell.length_c   1.000
_cell.angle_alpha   90.00
_cell.angle_beta   90.00
_cell.angle_gamma   90.00
#
_symmetry.space_group_name_H-M   'P 1'
#
loop_
_entity.id
_entity.type
_entity.pdbx_description
1 polymer ?
#
loop_
_entity_poly.entity_id
_entity_poly.type
_entity_poly.pdbx_seq_one_letter_code
_entity_poly.pdbx_strand_id
1 'polypeptide(L)' 'HEEDIPALCDTIGASQVLFGSDFPHAEGLAEPLSFRESLTGLSERDQDLIMGETLAALAAAPA' A
#
# COMPACT_ATOMS: atom_id res chain seq x y z
N HIS A 1 -16.50 5.31 -0.27
CA HIS A 1 -15.83 5.49 1.03
C HIS A 1 -14.36 5.34 0.71
N GLU A 2 -13.58 6.39 0.95
CA GLU A 2 -12.14 6.39 0.71
C GLU A 2 -11.48 5.95 2.02
N GLU A 3 -10.59 4.97 1.98
CA GLU A 3 -9.93 4.47 3.19
C GLU A 3 -8.92 5.50 3.70
N ASP A 4 -8.94 5.78 4.99
CA ASP A 4 -7.96 6.65 5.64
C ASP A 4 -6.67 5.87 5.89
N ILE A 5 -5.85 5.77 4.84
CA ILE A 5 -4.57 5.04 4.89
C ILE A 5 -3.60 5.65 5.91
N PRO A 6 -3.48 6.98 6.05
CA PRO A 6 -2.68 7.57 7.13
C PRO A 6 -3.10 7.10 8.52
N ALA A 7 -4.39 7.11 8.86
CA ALA A 7 -4.86 6.63 10.16
C ALA A 7 -4.63 5.12 10.35
N LEU A 8 -4.74 4.34 9.28
CA LEU A 8 -4.38 2.91 9.31
C LEU A 8 -2.88 2.74 9.62
N CYS A 9 -2.02 3.50 8.96
CA CYS A 9 -0.58 3.47 9.18
C CYS A 9 -0.22 3.90 10.61
N ASP A 10 -0.91 4.88 11.19
CA ASP A 10 -0.72 5.26 12.59
C ASP A 10 -1.11 4.13 13.56
N THR A 11 -2.07 3.29 13.16
CA THR A 11 -2.60 2.22 14.00
C THR A 11 -1.72 0.96 13.97
N ILE A 12 -1.29 0.53 12.78
CA ILE A 12 -0.58 -0.75 12.60
C ILE A 12 0.86 -0.61 12.08
N GLY A 13 1.29 0.59 11.72
CA GLY A 13 2.56 0.87 11.07
C GLY A 13 2.51 0.67 9.55
N ALA A 14 3.15 1.57 8.80
CA ALA A 14 3.22 1.50 7.34
C ALA A 14 3.87 0.19 6.82
N SER A 15 4.76 -0.42 7.61
CA SER A 15 5.39 -1.71 7.28
C SER A 15 4.46 -2.92 7.42
N GLN A 16 3.20 -2.73 7.83
CA GLN A 16 2.17 -3.79 7.88
C GLN A 16 1.10 -3.61 6.81
N VAL A 17 1.17 -2.53 6.02
CA VAL A 17 0.21 -2.22 4.95
C VAL A 17 0.81 -2.64 3.61
N LEU A 18 -0.02 -3.25 2.76
CA LEU A 18 0.35 -3.73 1.43
C LEU A 18 -0.54 -3.08 0.38
N PHE A 19 0.05 -2.60 -0.70
CA PHE A 19 -0.67 -2.23 -1.91
C PHE A 19 -1.33 -3.46 -2.57
N GLY A 20 -2.60 -3.33 -2.93
CA GLY A 20 -3.33 -4.28 -3.77
C GLY A 20 -4.39 -3.55 -4.59
N SER A 21 -4.29 -3.61 -5.92
CA SER A 21 -5.20 -2.88 -6.82
C SER A 21 -6.48 -3.63 -7.16
N ASP A 22 -6.51 -4.94 -6.91
CA ASP A 22 -7.56 -5.86 -7.37
C ASP A 22 -7.80 -5.83 -8.90
N PHE A 23 -6.83 -5.37 -9.69
CA PHE A 23 -6.93 -5.41 -11.16
C PHE A 23 -6.85 -6.87 -11.66
N PRO A 24 -7.70 -7.30 -12.61
CA PRO A 24 -8.61 -6.51 -13.46
C PRO A 24 -10.10 -6.58 -13.03
N HIS A 25 -10.40 -6.79 -11.75
CA HIS A 25 -11.79 -6.83 -11.28
C HIS A 25 -12.48 -5.47 -11.43
N ALA A 26 -13.81 -5.48 -11.56
CA ALA A 26 -14.60 -4.28 -11.83
C ALA A 26 -14.65 -3.32 -10.63
N GLU A 27 -14.45 -3.85 -9.44
CA GLU A 27 -14.35 -3.15 -8.17
C GLU A 27 -12.94 -2.59 -7.90
N GLY A 28 -11.93 -3.05 -8.63
CA GLY A 28 -10.54 -2.66 -8.46
C GLY A 28 -10.17 -1.35 -9.18
N LEU A 29 -8.90 -0.98 -9.06
CA LEU A 29 -8.36 0.18 -9.77
C LEU A 29 -8.06 -0.16 -11.23
N ALA A 30 -8.59 0.64 -12.15
CA ALA A 30 -8.30 0.53 -13.58
C ALA A 30 -6.82 0.79 -13.91
N GLU A 31 -6.18 1.70 -13.15
CA GLU A 31 -4.76 2.02 -13.24
C GLU A 31 -4.09 1.68 -11.90
N PRO A 32 -3.46 0.50 -11.73
CA PRO A 32 -2.97 0.05 -10.42
C PRO A 32 -2.07 1.05 -9.69
N LEU A 33 -1.23 1.78 -10.42
CA LEU A 33 -0.30 2.76 -9.83
C LEU A 33 -0.96 4.05 -9.36
N SER A 34 -2.21 4.31 -9.76
CA SER A 34 -2.96 5.47 -9.24
C SER A 34 -3.25 5.35 -7.74
N PHE A 35 -3.11 4.14 -7.15
CA PHE A 35 -3.20 3.95 -5.70
C PHE A 35 -2.22 4.86 -4.93
N ARG A 36 -1.09 5.24 -5.51
CA ARG A 36 -0.13 6.12 -4.84
C ARG A 36 -0.72 7.48 -4.46
N GLU A 37 -1.78 7.93 -5.14
CA GLU A 37 -2.50 9.16 -4.82
C GLU A 37 -3.26 9.10 -3.49
N SER A 38 -3.71 7.91 -3.07
CA SER A 38 -4.38 7.70 -1.78
C SER A 38 -3.43 7.76 -0.57
N LEU A 39 -2.12 7.75 -0.84
CA LEU A 39 -1.07 7.80 0.18
C LEU A 39 -0.61 9.23 0.48
N THR A 40 -1.30 10.23 -0.07
CA THR A 40 -1.01 11.65 0.17
C THR A 40 -1.07 11.95 1.67
N GLY A 41 0.02 12.47 2.23
CA GLY A 41 0.17 12.73 3.66
C GLY A 41 1.16 11.81 4.38
N LEU A 42 1.50 10.67 3.77
CA LEU A 42 2.60 9.82 4.22
C LEU A 42 3.95 10.31 3.68
N SER A 43 5.03 9.96 4.39
CA SER A 43 6.40 10.21 3.91
C SER A 43 6.69 9.39 2.65
N GLU A 44 7.63 9.84 1.80
CA GLU A 44 8.05 9.06 0.62
C GLU A 44 8.51 7.65 1.01
N ARG A 45 9.20 7.53 2.16
CA ARG A 45 9.66 6.26 2.70
C ARG A 45 8.50 5.29 2.98
N ASP A 46 7.43 5.78 3.58
CA ASP A 46 6.25 4.97 3.92
C ASP A 46 5.46 4.60 2.66
N GLN A 47 5.38 5.51 1.69
CA GLN A 47 4.78 5.20 0.39
C GLN A 47 5.52 4.05 -0.29
N ASP A 48 6.86 4.08 -0.32
CA ASP A 48 7.66 3.03 -0.95
C ASP A 48 7.57 1.69 -0.19
N LEU A 49 7.41 1.70 1.15
CA LEU A 49 7.08 0.50 1.93
C LEU A 49 5.80 -0.16 1.40
N ILE A 50 4.73 0.62 1.35
CA ILE A 50 3.38 0.15 1.02
C ILE A 50 3.32 -0.33 -0.44
N MET A 51 3.93 0.42 -1.36
CA MET A 51 3.85 0.18 -2.79
C MET A 51 4.65 -1.04 -3.26
N GLY A 52 5.55 -1.60 -2.45
CA GLY A 52 6.22 -2.85 -2.83
C GLY A 52 7.28 -3.41 -1.90
N GLU A 53 7.98 -2.59 -1.10
CA GLU A 53 9.08 -3.13 -0.29
C GLU A 53 8.59 -4.08 0.80
N THR A 54 7.45 -3.79 1.44
CA THR A 54 6.86 -4.66 2.45
C THR A 54 6.51 -6.03 1.87
N LEU A 55 5.90 -6.07 0.68
CA LEU A 55 5.59 -7.33 0.01
C LEU A 55 6.86 -8.08 -0.40
N ALA A 56 7.87 -7.38 -0.93
CA ALA A 56 9.14 -7.99 -1.31
C ALA A 56 9.84 -8.63 -0.12
N ALA A 57 9.83 -7.97 1.05
CA ALA A 57 10.37 -8.51 2.28
C ALA A 57 9.56 -9.73 2.78
N LEU A 58 8.23 -9.68 2.69
CA LEU A 58 7.34 -10.77 3.12
C LEU A 58 7.46 -12.01 2.22
N ALA A 59 7.64 -11.81 0.91
CA ALA A 59 7.75 -12.87 -0.07
C ALA A 59 9.14 -13.54 -0.09
N ALA A 60 10.15 -12.90 0.48
CA ALA A 60 11.47 -13.49 0.63
C ALA A 60 11.40 -14.68 1.62
N ALA A 61 12.04 -15.79 1.26
CA ALA A 61 12.19 -16.90 2.19
C ALA A 61 12.97 -16.44 3.44
N PRO A 62 12.58 -16.87 4.65
CA PRO A 62 13.35 -16.55 5.85
C PRO A 62 14.78 -17.08 5.67
N ALA A 63 15.76 -16.26 6.06
CA ALA A 63 17.18 -16.61 6.04
C ALA A 63 17.50 -17.80 6.96
#